data_AF-A0A350V0J5-F1
#
_entry.id   AF-A0A350V0J5-F1
#
_cell.length_a   1.000
_cell.length_b   1.000
_cell.length_c   1.000
_cell.angle_alpha   90.00
_cell.angle_beta   90.00
_cell.angle_gamma   90.00
#
_symmetry.space_group_name_H-M   'P 1'
#
loop_
_entity.id
_entity.type
_entity.pdbx_description
1 polymer ?
#
loop_
_entity_poly.entity_id
_entity_poly.type
_entity_poly.pdbx_seq_one_letter_code
_entity_poly.pdbx_strand_id
1 'polypeptide(L)' 'KVVEAPPGNKGDTATGGTKPVVVETGATVNAPMFINEGDIIKVDTRNSAYLERVKK' A
#
# COMPACT_ATOMS: atom_id res chain seq x y z
N LYS A 1 -1.84 9.70 1.53
CA LYS A 1 -1.79 9.48 0.08
C LYS A 1 -0.58 8.63 -0.28
N VAL A 2 -0.73 7.66 -1.17
CA VAL A 2 0.41 6.84 -1.67
C VAL A 2 1.19 7.65 -2.70
N VAL A 3 2.51 7.74 -2.53
CA VAL A 3 3.41 8.46 -3.45
C VAL A 3 4.22 7.52 -4.32
N GLU A 4 4.52 6.32 -3.84
CA GLU A 4 5.25 5.30 -4.60
C GLU A 4 4.65 3.93 -4.31
N ALA A 5 4.35 3.16 -5.35
CA ALA A 5 3.77 1.83 -5.21
C ALA A 5 4.39 0.87 -6.22
N PRO A 6 5.48 0.16 -5.86
CA PRO A 6 6.13 -0.77 -6.78
C PRO A 6 5.13 -1.79 -7.36
N PRO A 7 5.21 -2.09 -8.67
CA PRO A 7 4.34 -3.08 -9.28
C PRO A 7 4.63 -4.45 -8.69
N GLY A 8 3.59 -5.15 -8.24
CA GLY A 8 3.70 -6.53 -7.81
C GLY A 8 4.26 -7.36 -8.97
N ASN A 9 5.32 -8.13 -8.72
CA ASN A 9 5.87 -9.03 -9.74
C ASN A 9 4.76 -9.97 -10.20
N LYS A 10 4.62 -10.12 -11.53
CA LYS A 10 3.54 -10.87 -12.20
C LYS A 10 3.40 -12.34 -11.76
N GLY A 11 4.37 -12.86 -11.00
CA GLY A 11 4.38 -14.19 -10.40
C GLY A 11 3.61 -14.34 -9.07
N ASP A 12 3.29 -13.25 -8.37
CA ASP A 12 2.56 -13.29 -7.08
C ASP A 12 1.03 -13.21 -7.22
N THR A 13 0.50 -13.65 -8.37
CA THR A 13 -0.92 -13.49 -8.73
C THR A 13 -1.88 -14.45 -8.02
N ALA A 14 -1.39 -15.38 -7.18
CA ALA A 14 -2.22 -16.44 -6.59
C ALA A 14 -2.46 -16.34 -5.07
N THR A 15 -1.63 -15.63 -4.30
CA THR A 15 -1.59 -15.78 -2.83
C THR A 15 -1.90 -14.52 -2.01
N GLY A 16 -2.33 -13.42 -2.65
CA GLY A 16 -2.73 -12.22 -1.92
C GLY A 16 -1.57 -11.58 -1.14
N GLY A 17 -0.41 -11.42 -1.78
CA GLY A 17 0.74 -10.76 -1.18
C GLY A 17 0.48 -9.29 -0.85
N THR A 18 1.14 -8.77 0.18
CA THR A 18 1.25 -7.34 0.43
C THR A 18 2.52 -6.82 -0.23
N LYS A 19 2.46 -5.63 -0.82
CA LYS A 19 3.63 -4.90 -1.30
C LYS A 19 3.98 -3.75 -0.35
N PRO A 20 5.26 -3.43 -0.17
CA PRO A 20 5.64 -2.19 0.48
C PRO A 20 5.27 -1.01 -0.44
N VAL A 21 4.54 -0.03 0.09
CA VAL A 21 4.22 1.23 -0.57
C VAL A 21 4.75 2.38 0.26
N VAL A 22 5.15 3.47 -0.39
CA VAL A 22 5.58 4.70 0.28
C VAL A 22 4.40 5.66 0.30
N VAL A 23 4.08 6.17 1.48
CA VAL A 23 3.07 7.24 1.64
C VAL A 23 3.74 8.62 1.65
N GLU A 24 2.95 9.66 1.42
CA GLU A 24 3.42 11.06 1.33
C GLU A 24 4.23 11.53 2.54
N THR A 25 4.05 10.89 3.70
CA THR A 25 4.81 11.17 4.91
C THR A 25 6.23 10.56 4.90
N GLY A 26 6.60 9.83 3.85
CA GLY A 26 7.88 9.10 3.74
C GLY A 26 7.89 7.76 4.48
N ALA A 27 6.76 7.33 5.06
CA ALA A 27 6.66 6.04 5.73
C ALA A 27 6.42 4.91 4.71
N THR A 28 7.09 3.77 4.93
CA THR A 28 6.88 2.55 4.14
C THR A 28 5.87 1.65 4.85
N VAL A 29 4.80 1.29 4.15
CA VAL A 29 3.66 0.52 4.68
C VAL A 29 3.41 -0.69 3.80
N ASN A 30 3.16 -1.86 4.39
CA ASN A 30 2.75 -3.03 3.63
C ASN A 30 1.25 -2.93 3.28
N ALA A 31 0.95 -2.74 2.01
CA ALA A 31 -0.40 -2.59 1.50
C ALA A 31 -0.73 -3.64 0.43
N PRO A 32 -2.01 -3.96 0.19
CA PRO A 32 -2.39 -4.94 -0.82
C PRO A 32 -1.93 -4.57 -2.24
N MET A 33 -1.70 -5.57 -3.10
CA MET A 33 -1.24 -5.38 -4.48
C MET A 33 -2.13 -4.45 -5.33
N PHE A 34 -3.42 -4.32 -5.00
CA PHE A 34 -4.36 -3.46 -5.72
C PHE A 34 -4.24 -1.95 -5.42
N ILE A 35 -3.39 -1.58 -4.45
CA ILE A 35 -3.12 -0.18 -4.12
C ILE A 35 -2.18 0.43 -5.15
N ASN A 36 -2.55 1.57 -5.72
CA ASN A 36 -1.75 2.28 -6.70
C ASN A 36 -1.28 3.64 -6.17
N GLU A 37 -0.32 4.25 -6.87
CA GLU A 37 0.09 5.62 -6.60
C GLU A 37 -1.09 6.58 -6.72
N GLY A 38 -1.20 7.51 -5.79
CA GLY A 38 -2.35 8.42 -5.69
C GLY A 38 -3.54 7.88 -4.91
N ASP A 39 -3.61 6.58 -4.59
CA ASP A 39 -4.66 6.05 -3.71
C ASP A 39 -4.54 6.66 -2.30
N ILE A 40 -5.69 6.91 -1.67
CA ILE A 40 -5.77 7.33 -0.27
C ILE A 40 -5.97 6.07 0.57
N ILE A 41 -4.91 5.70 1.29
CA ILE A 41 -4.95 4.61 2.26
C ILE A 41 -4.90 5.17 3.66
N LYS A 42 -5.63 4.54 4.57
CA LYS A 42 -5.55 4.77 6.00
C LYS A 42 -4.56 3.78 6.58
N VAL A 43 -3.65 4.31 7.38
CA VAL A 43 -2.55 3.55 7.97
C VAL A 43 -2.51 3.83 9.46
N ASP A 44 -2.19 2.82 10.25
CA ASP A 44 -1.97 2.98 11.68
C ASP A 44 -0.52 3.42 11.90
N THR A 45 -0.34 4.59 12.52
CA THR A 45 0.97 5.21 12.75
C THR A 45 1.77 4.53 13.86
N ARG A 46 1.14 3.66 14.66
CA ARG A 46 1.81 2.95 15.76
C ARG A 46 2.62 1.75 15.27
N ASN A 47 2.14 1.08 14.24
CA ASN A 47 2.73 -0.14 13.67
C ASN A 47 3.01 -0.04 12.17
N SER A 48 2.76 1.12 11.55
CA SER A 48 2.87 1.33 10.11
C SER A 48 2.10 0.28 9.31
N ALA A 49 0.96 -0.17 9.83
CA ALA A 49 0.10 -1.16 9.19
C ALA A 49 -0.96 -0.48 8.33
N TYR A 50 -1.23 -1.06 7.17
CA TYR A 50 -2.38 -0.70 6.35
C TYR A 50 -3.68 -1.09 7.07
N LEU A 51 -4.64 -0.16 7.14
CA LEU A 51 -5.97 -0.40 7.70
C LEU A 51 -7.01 -0.59 6.59
N GLU A 52 -7.22 0.45 5.78
CA GLU A 52 -8.28 0.48 4.76
C GLU A 52 -7.91 1.42 3.61
N ARG A 53 -8.44 1.16 2.41
CA ARG A 53 -8.38 2.10 1.29
C ARG A 53 -9.61 2.99 1.34
N VAL A 54 -9.39 4.29 1.51
CA VAL A 54 -10.45 5.29 1.45
C VAL A 54 -10.74 5.57 -0.02
N LYS A 55 -11.82 4.99 -0.55
CA LYS A 55 -12.41 5.46 -1.82
C LYS A 55 -13.28 6.66 -1.51
N LYS A 56 -13.07 7.74 -2.26
CA LYS A 56 -13.97 8.90 -2.28
C LYS A 56 -15.17 8.60 -3.18
#